data_AF-A0A933A618-F1
#
_entry.id   AF-A0A933A618-F1
#
_cell.length_a   1.000
_cell.length_b   1.000
_cell.length_c   1.000
_cell.angle_alpha   90.00
_cell.angle_beta   90.00
_cell.angle_gamma   90.00
#
_symmetry.space_group_name_H-M   'P 1'
#
loop_
_entity.id
_entity.type
_entity.pdbx_description
1 polymer ?
#
loop_
_entity_poly.entity_id
_entity_poly.type
_entity_poly.pdbx_seq_one_letter_code
_entity_poly.pdbx_strand_id
1 'polypeptide(L)'
;MDLYCQRCGEPWEHYYVQHEMTPQEGGRFKRGEGCPSCYGKPVVKRPFRAQLAAAMTDLLGDDVDGLAAEMEDAEALLGKDFWE
;
A
#
# COMPACT_ATOMS: atom_id res chain seq x y z
N MET A 1 5.09 -2.50 10.65
CA MET A 1 3.95 -2.74 9.76
C MET A 1 4.17 -1.93 8.50
N ASP A 2 3.94 -2.53 7.35
CA ASP A 2 4.12 -1.88 6.07
C ASP A 2 2.77 -1.51 5.46
N LEU A 3 2.74 -0.38 4.77
CA LEU A 3 1.68 0.00 3.86
C LEU A 3 2.08 -0.38 2.45
N TYR A 4 1.19 -1.05 1.73
CA TYR A 4 1.47 -1.47 0.36
C TYR A 4 0.82 -0.49 -0.61
N CYS A 5 1.58 -0.04 -1.60
CA CYS A 5 1.05 0.85 -2.61
C CYS A 5 -0.11 0.18 -3.35
N GLN A 6 -1.31 0.76 -3.29
CA GLN A 6 -2.51 0.27 -3.96
C GLN A 6 -2.35 0.09 -5.48
N ARG A 7 -1.36 0.77 -6.09
CA ARG A 7 -1.12 0.75 -7.54
C ARG A 7 -0.09 -0.30 -7.98
N CYS A 8 1.06 -0.37 -7.31
CA CYS A 8 2.17 -1.26 -7.71
C CYS A 8 2.53 -2.34 -6.70
N GLY A 9 2.03 -2.26 -5.47
CA GLY A 9 2.28 -3.22 -4.40
C GLY A 9 3.65 -3.10 -3.75
N GLU A 10 4.39 -2.02 -4.01
CA GLU A 10 5.63 -1.72 -3.29
C GLU A 10 5.33 -1.51 -1.80
N PRO A 11 6.04 -2.18 -0.88
CA PRO A 11 5.91 -1.93 0.55
C PRO A 11 6.55 -0.58 0.91
N TRP A 12 5.92 0.13 1.83
CA TRP A 12 6.41 1.37 2.40
C TRP A 12 6.24 1.30 3.91
N GLU A 13 7.31 1.62 4.62
CA GLU A 13 7.29 1.66 6.07
C GLU A 13 6.25 2.68 6.54
N HIS A 14 5.38 2.25 7.45
CA HIS A 14 4.22 3.02 7.89
C HIS A 14 4.60 4.41 8.42
N TYR A 15 5.63 4.47 9.27
CA TYR A 15 6.09 5.73 9.86
C TYR A 15 6.60 6.69 8.77
N TYR A 16 7.34 6.20 7.78
CA TYR A 16 7.77 7.00 6.64
C TYR A 16 6.58 7.63 5.89
N VAL A 17 5.54 6.85 5.59
CA VAL A 17 4.35 7.37 4.87
C VAL A 17 3.62 8.45 5.67
N GLN A 18 3.57 8.32 7.00
CA GLN A 18 2.89 9.28 7.86
C GLN A 18 3.70 10.56 8.13
N HIS A 19 5.02 10.44 8.28
CA HIS A 19 5.84 11.51 8.86
C HIS A 19 6.93 12.07 7.95
N GLU A 20 7.45 11.27 7.01
CA GLU A 20 8.60 11.66 6.19
C GLU A 20 8.25 11.89 4.72
N MET A 21 7.22 11.21 4.22
CA MET A 21 6.72 11.39 2.86
C MET A 21 6.18 12.81 2.69
N THR A 22 6.49 13.44 1.55
CA THR A 22 5.99 14.80 1.31
C THR A 22 4.46 14.82 1.30
N PRO A 23 3.79 15.92 1.70
CA PRO A 23 2.32 15.98 1.72
C PRO A 23 1.68 15.63 0.38
N GLN A 24 2.33 16.02 -0.72
CA GLN A 24 1.88 15.69 -2.07
C GLN A 24 2.00 14.19 -2.36
N GLU A 25 3.14 13.57 -2.03
CA GLU A 25 3.34 12.14 -2.22
C GLU A 25 2.42 11.31 -1.33
N GLY A 26 2.28 11.67 -0.04
CA GLY A 26 1.40 10.99 0.89
C GLY A 26 -0.07 11.07 0.46
N GLY A 27 -0.50 12.24 -0.04
CA GLY A 27 -1.83 12.40 -0.60
C GLY A 27 -2.08 11.49 -1.82
N ARG A 28 -1.12 11.40 -2.75
CA ARG A 28 -1.21 10.49 -3.90
C ARG A 28 -1.21 9.02 -3.48
N PHE A 29 -0.39 8.67 -2.49
CA PHE A 29 -0.28 7.32 -1.96
C PHE A 29 -1.62 6.85 -1.39
N LYS A 30 -2.23 7.65 -0.51
CA LYS A 30 -3.52 7.33 0.15
C LYS A 30 -4.69 7.23 -0.84
N ARG A 31 -4.68 8.03 -1.92
CA ARG A 31 -5.69 7.96 -2.99
C ARG A 31 -5.45 6.85 -4.02
N GLY A 32 -4.39 6.05 -3.87
CA GLY A 32 -4.06 4.98 -4.81
C GLY A 32 -3.53 5.46 -6.17
N GLU A 33 -3.16 6.74 -6.30
CA GLU A 33 -2.59 7.30 -7.55
C GLU A 33 -1.15 6.81 -7.80
N GLY A 34 -0.48 6.35 -6.76
CA GLY A 34 0.83 5.71 -6.81
C GLY A 34 1.81 6.25 -5.78
N CYS A 35 2.80 5.43 -5.45
CA CYS A 35 3.92 5.79 -4.59
C CYS A 35 5.02 6.53 -5.37
N PRO A 36 6.04 7.09 -4.68
CA PRO A 36 7.21 7.70 -5.34
C PRO A 36 7.89 6.80 -6.39
N SER A 37 7.88 5.48 -6.19
CA SER A 37 8.51 4.54 -7.12
C SER A 37 7.75 4.35 -8.43
N CYS A 38 6.41 4.40 -8.42
CA CYS A 38 5.58 4.05 -9.58
C CYS A 38 4.79 5.23 -10.17
N TYR A 39 4.68 6.35 -9.47
CA TYR A 39 3.96 7.53 -9.97
C TYR A 39 4.56 8.01 -11.29
N GLY A 40 3.70 8.31 -12.28
CA GLY A 40 4.11 8.72 -13.62
C GLY A 40 4.72 7.62 -14.50
N LYS A 41 4.85 6.38 -14.00
CA LYS A 41 5.37 5.24 -14.75
C LYS A 41 4.24 4.27 -15.15
N PRO A 42 4.37 3.54 -16.27
CA PRO A 42 3.47 2.44 -16.57
C PRO A 42 3.63 1.33 -15.53
N VAL A 43 2.51 0.76 -15.09
CA VAL A 43 2.49 -0.41 -14.19
C VAL A 43 1.96 -1.59 -15.01
N VAL A 44 2.83 -2.56 -15.26
CA VAL A 44 2.56 -3.67 -16.21
C VAL A 44 1.62 -4.71 -15.60
N LYS A 45 1.78 -5.01 -14.30
CA LYS A 45 0.95 -5.93 -13.54
C LYS A 45 0.63 -5.29 -12.19
N ARG A 46 -0.62 -5.40 -11.77
CA ARG A 46 -1.03 -5.05 -10.41
C ARG A 46 -1.03 -6.33 -9.56
N PRO A 47 -0.02 -6.54 -8.68
CA PRO A 47 0.09 -7.77 -7.90
C PRO A 47 -1.06 -7.90 -6.90
N PHE A 48 -1.29 -9.10 -6.37
CA PHE A 48 -2.41 -9.37 -5.47
C PHE A 48 -2.41 -8.44 -4.25
N ARG A 49 -1.25 -8.29 -3.58
CA ARG A 49 -1.09 -7.34 -2.45
C ARG A 49 -1.50 -5.90 -2.76
N ALA A 50 -1.32 -5.42 -3.98
CA ALA A 50 -1.75 -4.07 -4.38
C ALA A 50 -3.28 -3.98 -4.54
N GLN A 51 -3.91 -5.06 -4.97
CA GLN A 51 -5.37 -5.17 -5.06
C GLN A 51 -5.97 -5.28 -3.66
N LEU A 52 -5.39 -6.11 -2.80
CA LEU A 52 -5.77 -6.27 -1.42
C LEU A 52 -5.63 -4.96 -0.64
N ALA A 53 -4.51 -4.26 -0.76
CA ALA A 53 -4.30 -2.96 -0.10
C ALA A 53 -5.36 -1.92 -0.50
N ALA A 54 -5.82 -1.92 -1.75
CA ALA A 54 -6.88 -1.02 -2.18
C ALA A 54 -8.24 -1.44 -1.61
N ALA A 55 -8.57 -2.74 -1.67
CA ALA A 55 -9.80 -3.25 -1.09
C ALA A 55 -9.87 -2.97 0.42
N MET A 56 -8.75 -3.15 1.15
CA MET A 56 -8.67 -2.85 2.57
C MET A 56 -8.73 -1.35 2.84
N THR A 57 -8.15 -0.51 1.98
CA THR A 57 -8.32 0.94 2.10
C THR A 57 -9.79 1.35 1.91
N ASP A 58 -10.51 0.74 0.97
CA ASP A 58 -11.93 1.03 0.74
C ASP A 58 -12.80 0.62 1.95
N LEU A 59 -12.38 -0.39 2.72
CA LEU A 59 -13.09 -0.87 3.91
C LEU A 59 -12.73 -0.08 5.18
N LEU A 60 -11.44 0.22 5.38
CA LEU A 60 -10.89 0.84 6.59
C LEU A 60 -10.85 2.38 6.51
N GLY A 61 -10.90 2.94 5.31
CA GLY A 61 -10.92 4.38 5.09
C GLY A 61 -9.59 5.05 5.49
N ASP A 62 -9.66 5.96 6.47
CA ASP A 62 -8.51 6.73 6.96
C ASP A 62 -7.76 6.05 8.12
N ASP A 63 -8.20 4.87 8.57
CA ASP A 63 -7.48 4.05 9.54
C ASP A 63 -6.25 3.39 8.90
N VAL A 64 -5.18 4.18 8.82
CA VAL A 64 -3.89 3.77 8.23
C VAL A 64 -3.17 2.75 9.10
N ASP A 65 -3.28 2.88 10.43
CA ASP A 65 -2.66 1.94 11.37
C ASP A 65 -3.32 0.56 11.29
N GLY A 66 -4.66 0.52 11.24
CA GLY A 66 -5.43 -0.70 11.01
C GLY A 66 -5.12 -1.34 9.66
N LEU A 67 -5.02 -0.54 8.59
CA LEU A 67 -4.61 -1.04 7.27
C LEU A 67 -3.24 -1.71 7.31
N ALA A 68 -2.27 -1.11 7.99
CA ALA A 68 -0.93 -1.66 8.10
C ALA A 68 -0.92 -2.99 8.88
N ALA A 69 -1.72 -3.09 9.94
CA ALA A 69 -1.86 -4.33 10.73
C ALA A 69 -2.50 -5.47 9.91
N GLU A 70 -3.62 -5.21 9.25
CA GLU A 70 -4.33 -6.23 8.45
C GLU A 70 -3.48 -6.74 7.27
N MET A 71 -2.66 -5.87 6.67
CA MET A 71 -1.76 -6.26 5.60
C MET A 71 -0.59 -7.13 6.10
N GLU A 72 -0.07 -6.88 7.30
CA GLU A 72 0.93 -7.73 7.95
C GLU A 72 0.34 -9.12 8.27
N ASP A 73 -0.88 -9.17 8.78
CA ASP A 73 -1.60 -10.43 9.02
C ASP A 73 -1.87 -11.19 7.71
N ALA A 74 -2.25 -10.48 6.65
CA ALA A 74 -2.44 -11.07 5.32
C ALA A 74 -1.13 -11.64 4.76
N GLU A 75 0.00 -10.95 4.94
CA GLU A 75 1.31 -11.47 4.56
C GLU A 75 1.64 -12.76 5.34
N ALA A 76 1.42 -12.76 6.65
CA ALA A 76 1.67 -13.93 7.50
C ALA A 76 0.77 -15.13 7.13
N LEU A 77 -0.49 -14.89 6.79
CA LEU A 77 -1.46 -15.92 6.44
C LEU A 77 -1.22 -16.53 5.05
N LEU A 78 -0.94 -15.68 4.06
CA LEU A 78 -0.86 -16.08 2.65
C LEU A 78 0.56 -16.44 2.20
N GLY A 79 1.59 -16.00 2.95
CA GLY A 79 2.98 -16.36 2.70
C GLY A 79 3.43 -16.04 1.27
N LYS A 80 3.76 -17.07 0.49
CA LYS A 80 4.27 -16.88 -0.88
C LYS A 80 3.24 -16.28 -1.82
N ASP A 81 1.98 -16.65 -1.68
CA ASP A 81 0.89 -16.22 -2.57
C ASP A 81 0.63 -14.70 -2.46
N PHE A 82 1.01 -14.09 -1.33
CA PHE A 82 0.98 -12.64 -1.15
C PHE A 82 1.98 -11.91 -2.07
N TRP A 83 3.10 -12.57 -2.36
CA TRP A 83 4.24 -11.99 -3.08
C TRP A 83 4.21 -12.24 -4.60
N GLU A 84 3.36 -13.14 -5.10
CA GLU A 84 3.18 -13.48 -6.54
C GLU A 84 2.37 -12.44 -7.36
#